data_AF-A0A9E6JDL0-F1
#
_entry.id   AF-A0A9E6JDL0-F1
#
_cell.length_a   1.000
_cell.length_b   1.000
_cell.length_c   1.000
_cell.angle_alpha   90.00
_cell.angle_beta   90.00
_cell.angle_gamma   90.00
#
_symmetry.space_group_name_H-M   'P 1'
#
loop_
_entity.id
_entity.type
_entity.pdbx_description
1 polymer ?
#
loop_
_entity_poly.entity_id
_entity_poly.type
_entity_poly.pdbx_seq_one_letter_code
_entity_poly.pdbx_strand_id
1 'polypeptide(L)'
;MKALFLCLVILFPFVTSAEDAEDKKHVVMILWRGVTDAERGFIDYLSGKMNVRYTVLDANRDKFVLKQHLENIEYLKPDLIYTFGTTITLNLLGTEHNPSQFRENSDTPVVFSIVTDPVGSKIVNALDEDGRNFTGVSHIVPHDVQLNAISQLSGIQTIGIIFNPLESNAVVTARNIQTLSARFKKDVYLYPLRTRNDKPDSSSVEKVVDLMIEDGVQLAYLPPDSYIISQGKSIVDNLHQQGIATFSATESPIRKHDALFGIVSRYYNVGQFAGHKAEQILSGKYIPSDVPIEPLTQYSYIVNVGAARTLNYYPPVSILKISELIGGNEWSE
;
A
#
# COMPACT_ATOMS: atom_id res chain seq x y z
N MET A 1 59.93 -42.11 36.44
CA MET A 1 59.90 -42.11 34.97
C MET A 1 58.43 -42.28 34.55
N LYS A 2 58.01 -41.52 33.54
CA LYS A 2 56.66 -40.96 33.32
C LYS A 2 55.52 -42.00 33.20
N ALA A 3 54.37 -41.61 33.76
CA ALA A 3 53.07 -42.26 33.61
C ALA A 3 52.53 -42.14 32.17
N LEU A 4 51.90 -43.20 31.65
CA LEU A 4 51.20 -43.20 30.37
C LEU A 4 49.72 -43.47 30.64
N PHE A 5 48.91 -42.42 30.65
CA PHE A 5 47.46 -42.48 30.76
C PHE A 5 46.89 -42.68 29.34
N LEU A 6 46.26 -43.83 29.09
CA LEU A 6 45.61 -44.14 27.82
C LEU A 6 44.21 -43.52 27.84
N CYS A 7 44.06 -42.32 27.27
CA CYS A 7 42.75 -41.69 27.06
C CYS A 7 42.02 -42.38 25.91
N LEU A 8 40.97 -43.14 26.23
CA LEU A 8 40.03 -43.68 25.26
C LEU A 8 39.09 -42.55 24.80
N VAL A 9 39.33 -41.98 23.62
CA VAL A 9 38.45 -40.97 23.02
C VAL A 9 37.25 -41.67 22.40
N ILE A 10 36.09 -41.54 23.04
CA ILE A 10 34.80 -41.94 22.47
C ILE A 10 34.38 -40.85 21.49
N LEU A 11 34.56 -41.11 20.19
CA LEU A 11 34.01 -40.30 19.11
C LEU A 11 32.50 -40.58 19.03
N PHE A 12 31.70 -39.73 19.68
CA PHE A 12 30.29 -39.59 19.31
C PHE A 12 30.24 -38.97 17.92
N PRO A 13 29.54 -39.58 16.93
CA PRO A 13 29.26 -38.88 15.70
C PRO A 13 28.37 -37.69 16.05
N PHE A 14 28.91 -36.48 15.89
CA PHE A 14 28.11 -35.28 15.76
C PHE A 14 27.27 -35.48 14.50
N VAL A 15 26.03 -35.94 14.66
CA VAL A 15 25.00 -35.75 13.66
C VAL A 15 24.68 -34.25 13.71
N THR A 16 25.50 -33.45 13.04
CA THR A 16 25.04 -32.14 12.59
C THR A 16 23.87 -32.44 11.66
N SER A 17 22.65 -32.06 12.04
CA SER A 17 21.49 -32.07 11.16
C SER A 17 21.73 -31.02 10.06
N ALA A 18 22.55 -31.37 9.08
CA ALA A 18 22.72 -30.62 7.85
C ALA A 18 21.45 -30.69 6.98
N GLU A 19 20.49 -31.55 7.33
CA GLU A 19 19.17 -31.63 6.67
C GLU A 19 18.28 -30.40 6.88
N ASP A 20 18.54 -29.54 7.87
CA ASP A 20 17.66 -28.39 8.16
C ASP A 20 18.07 -27.09 7.41
N ALA A 21 19.21 -27.13 6.70
CA ALA A 21 19.79 -25.99 6.00
C ALA A 21 19.54 -25.99 4.47
N GLU A 22 19.14 -27.13 3.89
CA GLU A 22 18.74 -27.19 2.49
C GLU A 22 17.22 -26.93 2.36
N ASP A 23 16.88 -25.97 1.49
CA ASP A 23 15.56 -25.74 0.90
C ASP A 23 14.58 -24.74 1.55
N LYS A 24 15.06 -23.77 2.36
CA LYS A 24 14.25 -22.57 2.69
C LYS A 24 14.35 -21.54 1.58
N LYS A 25 13.22 -21.25 0.91
CA LYS A 25 13.13 -20.12 -0.03
C LYS A 25 13.41 -18.81 0.70
N HIS A 26 14.18 -17.92 0.11
CA HIS A 26 14.52 -16.63 0.66
C HIS A 26 13.73 -15.51 -0.02
N VAL A 27 12.82 -14.90 0.74
CA VAL A 27 12.13 -13.69 0.31
C VAL A 27 12.76 -12.45 0.95
N VAL A 28 13.20 -11.52 0.11
CA VAL A 28 13.64 -10.18 0.57
C VAL A 28 12.49 -9.20 0.40
N MET A 29 12.08 -8.56 1.50
CA MET A 29 10.98 -7.61 1.53
C MET A 29 11.53 -6.20 1.67
N ILE A 30 11.30 -5.35 0.66
CA ILE A 30 11.70 -3.94 0.68
C ILE A 30 10.48 -3.09 1.03
N LEU A 31 10.55 -2.41 2.17
CA LEU A 31 9.42 -1.71 2.77
C LEU A 31 9.71 -0.21 2.89
N TRP A 32 8.70 0.62 2.65
CA TRP A 32 8.84 2.07 2.82
C TRP A 32 8.73 2.50 4.29
N ARG A 33 7.97 1.76 5.11
CA ARG A 33 7.53 2.19 6.44
C ARG A 33 7.36 1.02 7.42
N GLY A 34 8.18 0.00 7.28
CA GLY A 34 8.08 -1.24 8.04
C GLY A 34 6.86 -2.10 7.69
N VAL A 35 6.61 -3.10 8.54
CA VAL A 35 5.59 -4.14 8.34
C VAL A 35 4.18 -3.58 8.57
N THR A 36 3.35 -3.62 7.54
CA THR A 36 1.92 -3.28 7.56
C THR A 36 1.05 -4.54 7.57
N ASP A 37 -0.27 -4.38 7.51
CA ASP A 37 -1.18 -5.51 7.34
C ASP A 37 -0.95 -6.25 6.02
N ALA A 38 -0.46 -5.58 4.98
CA ALA A 38 -0.13 -6.23 3.71
C ALA A 38 1.02 -7.23 3.88
N GLU A 39 2.09 -6.84 4.55
CA GLU A 39 3.21 -7.74 4.82
C GLU A 39 2.80 -8.89 5.74
N ARG A 40 1.94 -8.64 6.75
CA ARG A 40 1.38 -9.69 7.59
C ARG A 40 0.58 -10.70 6.75
N GLY A 41 -0.33 -10.24 5.91
CA GLY A 41 -1.11 -11.12 5.04
C GLY A 41 -0.25 -11.92 4.06
N PHE A 42 0.79 -11.29 3.51
CA PHE A 42 1.77 -11.95 2.63
C PHE A 42 2.52 -13.08 3.36
N ILE A 43 3.06 -12.77 4.54
CA ILE A 43 3.82 -13.72 5.36
C ILE A 43 2.91 -14.86 5.83
N ASP A 44 1.73 -14.55 6.37
CA ASP A 44 0.78 -15.55 6.87
C ASP A 44 0.34 -16.51 5.77
N TYR A 45 0.03 -15.98 4.57
CA TYR A 45 -0.33 -16.81 3.42
C TYR A 45 0.82 -17.74 3.07
N LEU A 46 2.00 -17.19 2.80
CA LEU A 46 3.11 -17.94 2.21
C LEU A 46 3.72 -18.94 3.21
N SER A 47 3.80 -18.58 4.49
CA SER A 47 4.24 -19.49 5.56
C SER A 47 3.29 -20.66 5.76
N GLY A 48 1.99 -20.49 5.43
CA GLY A 48 1.02 -21.57 5.39
C GLY A 48 1.13 -22.50 4.16
N LYS A 49 2.00 -22.18 3.20
CA LYS A 49 2.18 -22.93 1.93
C LYS A 49 3.56 -23.55 1.79
N MET A 50 4.60 -22.87 2.25
CA MET A 50 6.00 -23.30 2.07
C MET A 50 6.92 -22.74 3.14
N ASN A 51 8.10 -23.35 3.27
CA ASN A 51 9.12 -22.94 4.22
C ASN A 51 9.93 -21.76 3.67
N VAL A 52 9.71 -20.57 4.23
CA VAL A 52 10.30 -19.33 3.74
C VAL A 52 11.08 -18.62 4.83
N ARG A 53 12.28 -18.15 4.49
CA ARG A 53 13.04 -17.18 5.28
C ARG A 53 12.78 -15.78 4.73
N TYR A 54 12.49 -14.84 5.62
CA TYR A 54 12.27 -13.44 5.26
C TYR A 54 13.45 -12.57 5.68
N THR A 55 13.88 -11.66 4.81
CA THR A 55 14.75 -10.54 5.16
C THR A 55 13.99 -9.24 4.93
N VAL A 56 13.79 -8.45 5.98
CA VAL A 56 13.08 -7.18 5.89
C VAL A 56 14.06 -6.02 5.80
N LEU A 57 13.95 -5.24 4.73
CA LEU A 57 14.71 -4.02 4.47
C LEU A 57 13.75 -2.83 4.57
N ASP A 58 13.68 -2.23 5.77
CA ASP A 58 12.87 -1.04 5.97
C ASP A 58 13.66 0.23 5.60
N ALA A 59 13.14 0.98 4.64
CA ALA A 59 13.68 2.27 4.24
C ALA A 59 13.42 3.37 5.28
N ASN A 60 12.53 3.15 6.26
CA ASN A 60 12.17 4.13 7.29
C ASN A 60 11.80 5.50 6.71
N ARG A 61 11.09 5.49 5.56
CA ARG A 61 10.68 6.68 4.79
C ARG A 61 11.82 7.58 4.33
N ASP A 62 13.02 7.01 4.19
CA ASP A 62 14.22 7.72 3.78
C ASP A 62 14.71 7.19 2.42
N LYS A 63 14.85 8.09 1.44
CA LYS A 63 15.28 7.75 0.08
C LYS A 63 16.74 7.32 0.01
N PHE A 64 17.59 7.84 0.89
CA PHE A 64 18.99 7.45 0.97
C PHE A 64 19.13 6.05 1.56
N VAL A 65 18.39 5.74 2.62
CA VAL A 65 18.33 4.37 3.18
C VAL A 65 17.78 3.38 2.15
N LEU A 66 16.71 3.75 1.43
CA LEU A 66 16.20 2.95 0.31
C LEU A 66 17.28 2.66 -0.73
N LYS A 67 18.03 3.69 -1.16
CA LYS A 67 19.09 3.52 -2.15
C LYS A 67 20.15 2.51 -1.66
N GLN A 68 20.56 2.59 -0.40
CA GLN A 68 21.53 1.65 0.19
C GLN A 68 21.00 0.20 0.19
N HIS A 69 19.71 0.00 0.50
CA HIS A 69 19.09 -1.33 0.44
C HIS A 69 19.10 -1.90 -0.97
N LEU A 70 18.78 -1.07 -1.98
CA LEU A 70 18.72 -1.48 -3.38
C LEU A 70 20.10 -1.81 -3.96
N GLU A 71 21.14 -1.04 -3.61
CA GLU A 71 22.52 -1.30 -4.07
C GLU A 71 23.07 -2.65 -3.58
N ASN A 72 22.52 -3.19 -2.50
CA ASN A 72 23.02 -4.42 -1.87
C ASN A 72 22.09 -5.63 -2.03
N ILE A 73 20.98 -5.49 -2.75
CA ILE A 73 19.92 -6.49 -2.74
C ILE A 73 20.34 -7.83 -3.36
N GLU A 74 21.16 -7.80 -4.42
CA GLU A 74 21.58 -9.04 -5.10
C GLU A 74 22.57 -9.86 -4.26
N TYR A 75 23.35 -9.23 -3.36
CA TYR A 75 24.22 -9.95 -2.43
C TYR A 75 23.43 -10.81 -1.44
N LEU A 76 22.16 -10.49 -1.22
CA LEU A 76 21.28 -11.27 -0.35
C LEU A 76 20.84 -12.57 -1.01
N LYS A 77 21.04 -12.74 -2.33
CA LYS A 77 20.62 -13.90 -3.14
C LYS A 77 19.15 -14.30 -2.91
N PRO A 78 18.20 -13.36 -3.07
CA PRO A 78 16.78 -13.67 -2.94
C PRO A 78 16.32 -14.70 -3.97
N ASP A 79 15.45 -15.62 -3.57
CA ASP A 79 14.62 -16.41 -4.50
C ASP A 79 13.45 -15.57 -5.04
N LEU A 80 13.01 -14.55 -4.28
CA LEU A 80 11.98 -13.60 -4.67
C LEU A 80 12.14 -12.29 -3.90
N ILE A 81 11.84 -11.17 -4.56
CA ILE A 81 11.77 -9.85 -3.93
C ILE A 81 10.31 -9.40 -3.83
N TYR A 82 9.92 -8.99 -2.64
CA TYR A 82 8.66 -8.32 -2.37
C TYR A 82 8.89 -6.81 -2.24
N THR A 83 8.09 -6.00 -2.93
CA THR A 83 8.12 -4.53 -2.79
C THR A 83 6.79 -3.99 -2.30
N PHE A 84 6.83 -3.08 -1.32
CA PHE A 84 5.65 -2.36 -0.86
C PHE A 84 5.56 -0.96 -1.50
N GLY A 85 4.50 -0.75 -2.27
CA GLY A 85 4.11 0.57 -2.78
C GLY A 85 4.83 1.00 -4.07
N THR A 86 4.26 2.03 -4.71
CA THR A 86 4.77 2.57 -5.98
C THR A 86 6.22 3.07 -5.87
N THR A 87 6.58 3.76 -4.78
CA THR A 87 7.93 4.32 -4.61
C THR A 87 9.01 3.25 -4.60
N ILE A 88 8.85 2.21 -3.78
CA ILE A 88 9.85 1.13 -3.70
C ILE A 88 9.94 0.41 -5.05
N THR A 89 8.79 0.10 -5.64
CA THR A 89 8.71 -0.62 -6.92
C THR A 89 9.39 0.15 -8.04
N LEU A 90 9.16 1.46 -8.16
CA LEU A 90 9.82 2.31 -9.16
C LEU A 90 11.33 2.46 -8.92
N ASN A 91 11.78 2.53 -7.67
CA ASN A 91 13.21 2.62 -7.40
C ASN A 91 13.93 1.29 -7.70
N LEU A 92 13.26 0.15 -7.49
CA LEU A 92 13.81 -1.15 -7.84
C LEU A 92 13.75 -1.43 -9.34
N LEU A 93 12.62 -1.18 -10.01
CA LEU A 93 12.38 -1.61 -11.40
C LEU A 93 12.59 -0.50 -12.46
N GLY A 94 12.57 0.76 -12.06
CA GLY A 94 12.47 1.88 -13.01
C GLY A 94 11.11 1.96 -13.68
N THR A 95 11.04 2.65 -14.82
CA THR A 95 9.86 2.71 -15.69
C THR A 95 10.11 1.93 -16.97
N GLU A 96 9.06 1.69 -17.75
CA GLU A 96 9.18 1.03 -19.05
C GLU A 96 10.16 1.74 -20.00
N HIS A 97 10.12 3.07 -20.04
CA HIS A 97 10.99 3.87 -20.90
C HIS A 97 12.34 4.24 -20.28
N ASN A 98 12.56 3.86 -19.02
CA ASN A 98 13.80 4.08 -18.30
C ASN A 98 13.94 2.99 -17.22
N PRO A 99 14.17 1.73 -17.63
CA PRO A 99 14.27 0.61 -16.71
C PRO A 99 15.49 0.78 -15.80
N SER A 100 15.42 0.25 -14.59
CA SER A 100 16.58 0.22 -13.71
C SER A 100 17.59 -0.85 -14.16
N GLN A 101 18.83 -0.73 -13.71
CA GLN A 101 19.83 -1.78 -13.92
C GLN A 101 19.39 -3.14 -13.37
N PHE A 102 18.66 -3.16 -12.25
CA PHE A 102 18.13 -4.39 -11.69
C PHE A 102 17.11 -5.03 -12.64
N ARG A 103 16.19 -4.25 -13.21
CA ARG A 103 15.20 -4.75 -14.17
C ARG A 103 15.86 -5.31 -15.43
N GLU A 104 16.94 -4.69 -15.90
CA GLU A 104 17.64 -5.11 -17.13
C GLU A 104 18.54 -6.35 -16.94
N ASN A 105 19.13 -6.52 -15.75
CA ASN A 105 20.23 -7.48 -15.57
C ASN A 105 19.94 -8.60 -14.57
N SER A 106 18.79 -8.57 -13.87
CA SER A 106 18.46 -9.57 -12.85
C SER A 106 17.29 -10.45 -13.28
N ASP A 107 17.43 -11.76 -13.12
CA ASP A 107 16.33 -12.73 -13.32
C ASP A 107 15.52 -12.96 -12.04
N THR A 108 15.87 -12.28 -10.95
CA THR A 108 15.19 -12.44 -9.65
C THR A 108 13.72 -12.02 -9.77
N PRO A 109 12.76 -12.91 -9.47
CA PRO A 109 11.35 -12.56 -9.50
C PRO A 109 10.98 -11.45 -8.52
N VAL A 110 10.15 -10.50 -8.96
CA VAL A 110 9.57 -9.45 -8.10
C VAL A 110 8.06 -9.58 -8.00
N VAL A 111 7.52 -9.54 -6.79
CA VAL A 111 6.08 -9.39 -6.54
C VAL A 111 5.85 -8.08 -5.81
N PHE A 112 5.31 -7.09 -6.51
CA PHE A 112 4.92 -5.84 -5.86
C PHE A 112 3.53 -5.95 -5.24
N SER A 113 3.33 -5.18 -4.17
CA SER A 113 2.07 -5.04 -3.47
C SER A 113 1.79 -3.57 -3.18
N ILE A 114 0.52 -3.20 -3.02
CA ILE A 114 0.12 -1.82 -2.66
C ILE A 114 0.58 -0.79 -3.71
N VAL A 115 0.77 -1.20 -4.97
CA VAL A 115 0.97 -0.25 -6.08
C VAL A 115 -0.39 0.37 -6.43
N THR A 116 -0.43 1.69 -6.65
CA THR A 116 -1.68 2.42 -6.95
C THR A 116 -2.12 2.23 -8.40
N ASP A 117 -1.21 2.53 -9.33
CA ASP A 117 -1.50 2.52 -10.76
C ASP A 117 -0.20 2.17 -11.49
N PRO A 118 0.05 0.88 -11.78
CA PRO A 118 1.29 0.45 -12.42
C PRO A 118 1.41 0.99 -13.86
N VAL A 119 0.28 1.21 -14.55
CA VAL A 119 0.26 1.81 -15.91
C VAL A 119 0.51 3.32 -15.83
N GLY A 120 -0.23 4.03 -14.98
CA GLY A 120 -0.08 5.48 -14.80
C GLY A 120 1.29 5.88 -14.23
N SER A 121 1.90 5.01 -13.42
CA SER A 121 3.27 5.18 -12.92
C SER A 121 4.33 4.74 -13.93
N LYS A 122 3.92 4.21 -15.09
CA LYS A 122 4.77 3.72 -16.16
C LYS A 122 5.70 2.56 -15.75
N ILE A 123 5.28 1.77 -14.77
CA ILE A 123 5.99 0.51 -14.43
C ILE A 123 5.81 -0.48 -15.60
N VAL A 124 4.63 -0.47 -16.22
CA VAL A 124 4.24 -1.22 -17.42
C VAL A 124 3.43 -0.30 -18.35
N ASN A 125 3.32 -0.58 -19.65
CA ASN A 125 2.32 0.11 -20.49
C ASN A 125 0.95 -0.56 -20.41
N ALA A 126 0.91 -1.88 -20.22
CA ALA A 126 -0.31 -2.67 -20.04
C ALA A 126 -0.12 -3.75 -18.97
N LEU A 127 -1.23 -4.23 -18.37
CA LEU A 127 -1.17 -5.18 -17.25
C LEU A 127 -0.78 -6.60 -17.67
N ASP A 128 -0.96 -6.92 -18.95
CA ASP A 128 -0.75 -8.21 -19.62
C ASP A 128 0.52 -8.24 -20.47
N GLU A 129 1.49 -7.37 -20.18
CA GLU A 129 2.79 -7.38 -20.86
C GLU A 129 3.60 -8.66 -20.59
N ASP A 130 4.17 -9.20 -21.66
CA ASP A 130 5.06 -10.37 -21.64
C ASP A 130 6.51 -10.02 -21.28
N GLY A 131 7.33 -11.03 -20.97
CA GLY A 131 8.79 -10.89 -20.83
C GLY A 131 9.27 -10.17 -19.55
N ARG A 132 8.37 -9.87 -18.63
CA ARG A 132 8.68 -9.26 -17.33
C ARG A 132 9.12 -10.30 -16.29
N ASN A 133 10.15 -9.95 -15.51
CA ASN A 133 10.58 -10.69 -14.31
C ASN A 133 9.78 -10.30 -13.06
N PHE A 134 8.69 -9.55 -13.20
CA PHE A 134 7.91 -9.06 -12.09
C PHE A 134 6.41 -9.20 -12.32
N THR A 135 5.65 -9.31 -11.25
CA THR A 135 4.18 -9.23 -11.20
C THR A 135 3.74 -8.49 -9.94
N GLY A 136 2.43 -8.43 -9.68
CA GLY A 136 1.97 -7.87 -8.43
C GLY A 136 0.48 -7.61 -8.33
N VAL A 137 0.13 -6.90 -7.26
CA VAL A 137 -1.26 -6.58 -6.92
C VAL A 137 -1.42 -5.07 -6.80
N SER A 138 -2.39 -4.52 -7.54
CA SER A 138 -2.87 -3.16 -7.28
C SER A 138 -3.90 -3.16 -6.16
N HIS A 139 -3.84 -2.18 -5.28
CA HIS A 139 -4.75 -2.11 -4.13
C HIS A 139 -5.89 -1.12 -4.32
N ILE A 140 -5.81 -0.26 -5.34
CA ILE A 140 -6.75 0.84 -5.50
C ILE A 140 -8.02 0.34 -6.17
N VAL A 141 -9.14 0.55 -5.47
CA VAL A 141 -10.46 0.39 -6.03
C VAL A 141 -10.58 1.32 -7.25
N PRO A 142 -11.07 0.86 -8.40
CA PRO A 142 -11.22 1.71 -9.58
C PRO A 142 -11.89 3.06 -9.26
N HIS A 143 -11.33 4.15 -9.79
CA HIS A 143 -11.75 5.51 -9.44
C HIS A 143 -13.22 5.81 -9.78
N ASP A 144 -13.77 5.16 -10.82
CA ASP A 144 -15.18 5.22 -11.17
C ASP A 144 -16.06 4.53 -10.12
N VAL A 145 -15.63 3.40 -9.57
CA VAL A 145 -16.31 2.73 -8.45
C VAL A 145 -16.29 3.63 -7.20
N GLN A 146 -15.17 4.30 -6.91
CA GLN A 146 -15.07 5.26 -5.81
C GLN A 146 -16.00 6.47 -6.00
N LEU A 147 -16.00 7.08 -7.20
CA LEU A 147 -16.90 8.20 -7.51
C LEU A 147 -18.37 7.78 -7.52
N ASN A 148 -18.69 6.54 -7.89
CA ASN A 148 -20.02 5.98 -7.76
C ASN A 148 -20.45 5.87 -6.29
N ALA A 149 -19.55 5.42 -5.41
CA ALA A 149 -19.80 5.39 -3.97
C ALA A 149 -20.01 6.80 -3.39
N ILE A 150 -19.17 7.78 -3.77
CA ILE A 150 -19.34 9.18 -3.35
C ILE A 150 -20.67 9.75 -3.88
N SER A 151 -21.08 9.39 -5.10
CA SER A 151 -22.33 9.90 -5.70
C SER A 151 -23.59 9.38 -5.00
N GLN A 152 -23.48 8.29 -4.23
CA GLN A 152 -24.57 7.80 -3.40
C GLN A 152 -24.72 8.59 -2.09
N LEU A 153 -23.74 9.43 -1.72
CA LEU A 153 -23.83 10.30 -0.55
C LEU A 153 -24.77 11.48 -0.81
N SER A 154 -25.60 11.83 0.18
CA SER A 154 -26.52 12.96 0.09
C SER A 154 -25.80 14.29 0.31
N GLY A 155 -26.15 15.31 -0.47
CA GLY A 155 -25.68 16.69 -0.25
C GLY A 155 -24.21 16.95 -0.63
N ILE A 156 -23.54 16.01 -1.32
CA ILE A 156 -22.18 16.18 -1.82
C ILE A 156 -22.21 16.54 -3.29
N GLN A 157 -21.80 17.76 -3.65
CA GLN A 157 -21.65 18.26 -5.02
C GLN A 157 -20.21 18.67 -5.30
N THR A 158 -19.58 19.37 -4.34
CA THR A 158 -18.21 19.86 -4.44
C THR A 158 -17.25 18.99 -3.62
N ILE A 159 -16.23 18.49 -4.28
CA ILE A 159 -15.21 17.61 -3.72
C ILE A 159 -13.84 18.30 -3.84
N GLY A 160 -13.09 18.33 -2.74
CA GLY A 160 -11.72 18.81 -2.73
C GLY A 160 -10.73 17.67 -2.52
N ILE A 161 -9.71 17.56 -3.37
CA ILE A 161 -8.65 16.56 -3.23
C ILE A 161 -7.45 17.23 -2.58
N ILE A 162 -7.16 16.88 -1.32
CA ILE A 162 -5.96 17.33 -0.61
C ILE A 162 -4.84 16.29 -0.79
N PHE A 163 -3.68 16.71 -1.30
CA PHE A 163 -2.60 15.78 -1.63
C PHE A 163 -1.21 16.40 -1.56
N ASN A 164 -0.20 15.56 -1.37
CA ASN A 164 1.21 15.90 -1.50
C ASN A 164 1.60 15.90 -2.99
N PRO A 165 2.00 17.04 -3.57
CA PRO A 165 2.39 17.10 -4.98
C PRO A 165 3.72 16.38 -5.28
N LEU A 166 4.47 15.94 -4.26
CA LEU A 166 5.71 15.18 -4.41
C LEU A 166 5.49 13.66 -4.52
N GLU A 167 4.25 13.18 -4.40
CA GLU A 167 3.91 11.76 -4.53
C GLU A 167 3.15 11.49 -5.84
N SER A 168 3.81 10.82 -6.79
CA SER A 168 3.25 10.59 -8.13
C SER A 168 1.91 9.85 -8.10
N ASN A 169 1.76 8.84 -7.25
CA ASN A 169 0.50 8.11 -7.02
C ASN A 169 -0.64 9.03 -6.58
N ALA A 170 -0.38 9.99 -5.69
CA ALA A 170 -1.39 10.94 -5.22
C ALA A 170 -1.77 11.92 -6.35
N VAL A 171 -0.78 12.44 -7.09
CA VAL A 171 -1.00 13.35 -8.24
C VAL A 171 -1.82 12.68 -9.34
N VAL A 172 -1.47 11.44 -9.72
CA VAL A 172 -2.18 10.67 -10.75
C VAL A 172 -3.61 10.38 -10.31
N THR A 173 -3.80 9.94 -9.06
CA THR A 173 -5.14 9.71 -8.48
C THR A 173 -5.99 10.98 -8.53
N ALA A 174 -5.43 12.11 -8.09
CA ALA A 174 -6.12 13.39 -8.05
C ALA A 174 -6.60 13.82 -9.45
N ARG A 175 -5.72 13.73 -10.46
CA ARG A 175 -6.06 14.06 -11.85
C ARG A 175 -7.09 13.11 -12.44
N ASN A 176 -6.98 11.81 -12.16
CA ASN A 176 -7.91 10.82 -12.66
C ASN A 176 -9.33 11.02 -12.08
N ILE A 177 -9.43 11.26 -10.77
CA ILE A 177 -10.71 11.56 -10.12
C ILE A 177 -11.31 12.85 -10.68
N GLN A 178 -10.51 13.92 -10.83
CA GLN A 178 -10.97 15.17 -11.44
C GLN A 178 -11.46 14.97 -12.88
N THR A 179 -10.74 14.20 -13.69
CA THR A 179 -11.14 13.90 -15.08
C THR A 179 -12.45 13.11 -15.13
N LEU A 180 -12.60 12.12 -14.26
CA LEU A 180 -13.79 11.25 -14.23
C LEU A 180 -15.02 11.95 -13.63
N SER A 181 -14.83 12.99 -12.81
CA SER A 181 -15.92 13.63 -12.04
C SER A 181 -17.03 14.20 -12.92
N ALA A 182 -16.71 14.63 -14.14
CA ALA A 182 -17.68 15.12 -15.11
C ALA A 182 -18.78 14.09 -15.43
N ARG A 183 -18.42 12.80 -15.49
CA ARG A 183 -19.38 11.70 -15.71
C ARG A 183 -20.36 11.53 -14.54
N PHE A 184 -19.92 11.92 -13.34
CA PHE A 184 -20.69 11.83 -12.10
C PHE A 184 -21.35 13.17 -11.73
N LYS A 185 -21.19 14.21 -12.57
CA LYS A 185 -21.70 15.57 -12.33
C LYS A 185 -21.23 16.14 -10.99
N LYS A 186 -19.97 15.91 -10.63
CA LYS A 186 -19.33 16.46 -9.42
C LYS A 186 -18.29 17.50 -9.79
N ASP A 187 -18.24 18.56 -8.99
CA ASP A 187 -17.23 19.61 -9.10
C ASP A 187 -16.02 19.18 -8.25
N VAL A 188 -14.87 18.97 -8.90
CA VAL A 188 -13.65 18.47 -8.23
C VAL A 188 -12.52 19.47 -8.36
N TYR A 189 -12.04 19.93 -7.21
CA TYR A 189 -10.92 20.86 -7.08
C TYR A 189 -9.70 20.18 -6.47
N LEU A 190 -8.51 20.60 -6.91
CA LEU A 190 -7.24 20.04 -6.50
C LEU A 190 -6.54 20.99 -5.53
N TYR A 191 -6.21 20.50 -4.34
CA TYR A 191 -5.54 21.25 -3.29
C TYR A 191 -4.19 20.62 -2.95
N PRO A 192 -3.13 20.94 -3.73
CA PRO A 192 -1.79 20.50 -3.39
C PRO A 192 -1.30 21.18 -2.11
N LEU A 193 -0.79 20.39 -1.18
CA LEU A 193 -0.06 20.91 -0.02
C LEU A 193 1.18 21.68 -0.48
N ARG A 194 1.54 22.73 0.26
CA ARG A 194 2.79 23.46 -0.01
C ARG A 194 3.97 22.56 0.34
N THR A 195 5.09 22.78 -0.34
CA THR A 195 6.32 22.03 -0.11
C THR A 195 7.43 22.97 0.35
N ARG A 196 8.31 22.47 1.21
CA ARG A 196 9.53 23.14 1.66
C ARG A 196 10.61 22.09 1.84
N ASN A 197 11.78 22.30 1.23
CA ASN A 197 12.91 21.36 1.27
C ASN A 197 12.51 19.93 0.86
N ASP A 198 11.83 19.78 -0.27
CA ASP A 198 11.35 18.50 -0.82
C ASP A 198 10.50 17.66 0.14
N LYS A 199 9.79 18.33 1.05
CA LYS A 199 8.83 17.71 1.97
C LYS A 199 7.54 18.53 2.02
N PRO A 200 6.38 17.90 2.27
CA PRO A 200 5.15 18.63 2.55
C PRO A 200 5.30 19.51 3.78
N ASP A 201 4.84 20.75 3.68
CA ASP A 201 4.80 21.69 4.78
C ASP A 201 3.52 21.47 5.59
N SER A 202 3.65 20.86 6.77
CA SER A 202 2.51 20.59 7.66
C SER A 202 1.75 21.85 8.05
N SER A 203 2.42 23.00 8.11
CA SER A 203 1.78 24.28 8.42
C SER A 203 0.88 24.81 7.29
N SER A 204 0.89 24.16 6.12
CA SER A 204 0.02 24.52 5.00
C SER A 204 -1.35 23.87 5.04
N VAL A 205 -1.58 22.87 5.91
CA VAL A 205 -2.86 22.14 5.99
C VAL A 205 -4.01 23.09 6.32
N GLU A 206 -3.88 23.91 7.37
CA GLU A 206 -4.93 24.87 7.77
C GLU A 206 -5.31 25.80 6.62
N LYS A 207 -4.31 26.39 5.94
CA LYS A 207 -4.54 27.29 4.80
C LYS A 207 -5.21 26.60 3.61
N VAL A 208 -4.90 25.32 3.39
CA VAL A 208 -5.56 24.54 2.36
C VAL A 208 -7.02 24.28 2.73
N VAL A 209 -7.29 23.97 4.01
CA VAL A 209 -8.67 23.81 4.50
C VAL A 209 -9.44 25.12 4.39
N ASP A 210 -8.83 26.27 4.70
CA ASP A 210 -9.46 27.59 4.51
C ASP A 210 -9.90 27.81 3.05
N LEU A 211 -9.04 27.49 2.08
CA LEU A 211 -9.39 27.55 0.65
C LEU A 211 -10.52 26.59 0.28
N MET A 212 -10.53 25.38 0.85
CA MET A 212 -11.62 24.42 0.64
C MET A 212 -12.96 24.95 1.16
N ILE A 213 -12.96 25.71 2.25
CA ILE A 213 -14.17 26.36 2.78
C ILE A 213 -14.64 27.47 1.82
N GLU A 214 -13.72 28.31 1.35
CA GLU A 214 -14.02 29.39 0.40
C GLU A 214 -14.65 28.85 -0.90
N ASP A 215 -14.17 27.70 -1.38
CA ASP A 215 -14.68 27.02 -2.57
C ASP A 215 -15.95 26.18 -2.29
N GLY A 216 -16.44 26.15 -1.05
CA GLY A 216 -17.66 25.43 -0.68
C GLY A 216 -17.53 23.90 -0.76
N VAL A 217 -16.34 23.36 -0.50
CA VAL A 217 -16.09 21.92 -0.49
C VAL A 217 -16.91 21.24 0.60
N GLN A 218 -17.69 20.23 0.23
CA GLN A 218 -18.52 19.45 1.16
C GLN A 218 -17.84 18.13 1.56
N LEU A 219 -16.95 17.63 0.70
CA LEU A 219 -16.24 16.38 0.93
C LEU A 219 -14.79 16.48 0.48
N ALA A 220 -13.88 16.20 1.40
CA ALA A 220 -12.46 16.03 1.13
C ALA A 220 -12.20 14.57 0.70
N TYR A 221 -11.59 14.40 -0.48
CA TYR A 221 -11.07 13.12 -0.92
C TYR A 221 -9.61 12.98 -0.48
N LEU A 222 -9.30 11.90 0.24
CA LEU A 222 -7.97 11.55 0.71
C LEU A 222 -7.39 10.45 -0.21
N PRO A 223 -6.47 10.79 -1.14
CA PRO A 223 -5.86 9.82 -2.05
C PRO A 223 -4.94 8.83 -1.31
N PRO A 224 -4.42 7.78 -1.99
CA PRO A 224 -3.39 6.91 -1.44
C PRO A 224 -2.05 7.65 -1.36
N ASP A 225 -1.95 8.53 -0.38
CA ASP A 225 -0.84 9.45 -0.17
C ASP A 225 -0.17 9.13 1.17
N SER A 226 1.11 8.84 1.10
CA SER A 226 1.95 8.46 2.22
C SER A 226 1.98 9.50 3.33
N TYR A 227 2.01 10.78 2.98
CA TYR A 227 2.02 11.88 3.93
C TYR A 227 0.65 12.03 4.57
N ILE A 228 -0.42 12.08 3.77
CA ILE A 228 -1.81 12.18 4.26
C ILE A 228 -2.14 11.02 5.19
N ILE A 229 -1.74 9.79 4.85
CA ILE A 229 -1.92 8.62 5.73
C ILE A 229 -1.15 8.79 7.04
N SER A 230 0.08 9.29 7.01
CA SER A 230 0.90 9.43 8.22
C SER A 230 0.48 10.58 9.13
N GLN A 231 -0.09 11.65 8.56
CA GLN A 231 -0.57 12.84 9.26
C GLN A 231 -2.10 12.86 9.37
N GLY A 232 -2.75 11.72 9.12
CA GLY A 232 -4.19 11.65 8.85
C GLY A 232 -5.03 12.25 9.96
N LYS A 233 -4.68 12.03 11.24
CA LYS A 233 -5.46 12.55 12.37
C LYS A 233 -5.57 14.08 12.33
N SER A 234 -4.43 14.76 12.19
CA SER A 234 -4.40 16.22 12.13
C SER A 234 -5.20 16.76 10.94
N ILE A 235 -5.05 16.14 9.76
CA ILE A 235 -5.74 16.57 8.54
C ILE A 235 -7.25 16.34 8.66
N VAL A 236 -7.68 15.16 9.10
CA VAL A 236 -9.10 14.81 9.25
C VAL A 236 -9.76 15.69 10.30
N ASP A 237 -9.11 15.94 11.45
CA ASP A 237 -9.63 16.81 12.49
C ASP A 237 -9.87 18.23 11.97
N ASN A 238 -8.90 18.80 11.25
CA ASN A 238 -9.04 20.14 10.66
C ASN A 238 -10.21 20.21 9.66
N LEU A 239 -10.41 19.18 8.85
CA LEU A 239 -11.53 19.11 7.90
C LEU A 239 -12.88 18.98 8.63
N HIS A 240 -12.96 18.08 9.62
CA HIS A 240 -14.22 17.80 10.33
C HIS A 240 -14.64 18.96 11.23
N GLN A 241 -13.70 19.69 11.83
CA GLN A 241 -13.99 20.92 12.59
C GLN A 241 -14.72 21.98 11.75
N GLN A 242 -14.53 21.96 10.44
CA GLN A 242 -15.15 22.88 9.48
C GLN A 242 -16.38 22.27 8.79
N GLY A 243 -16.82 21.08 9.24
CA GLY A 243 -17.98 20.38 8.66
C GLY A 243 -17.71 19.72 7.31
N ILE A 244 -16.44 19.62 6.87
CA ILE A 244 -16.09 18.98 5.61
C ILE A 244 -16.00 17.46 5.84
N ALA A 245 -16.89 16.70 5.19
CA ALA A 245 -16.86 15.25 5.25
C ALA A 245 -15.59 14.69 4.58
N THR A 246 -15.22 13.44 4.86
CA THR A 246 -14.00 12.84 4.27
C THR A 246 -14.30 11.50 3.61
N PHE A 247 -13.85 11.33 2.37
CA PHE A 247 -13.75 10.03 1.72
C PHE A 247 -12.29 9.61 1.64
N SER A 248 -11.94 8.39 2.05
CA SER A 248 -10.58 7.88 1.89
C SER A 248 -10.48 6.75 0.88
N ALA A 249 -9.48 6.86 0.00
CA ALA A 249 -9.13 5.82 -0.96
C ALA A 249 -8.34 4.64 -0.32
N THR A 250 -7.96 4.75 0.95
CA THR A 250 -7.22 3.70 1.68
C THR A 250 -7.82 3.44 3.05
N GLU A 251 -7.58 2.24 3.59
CA GLU A 251 -8.20 1.79 4.85
C GLU A 251 -7.72 2.57 6.08
N SER A 252 -6.46 3.00 6.10
CA SER A 252 -5.82 3.55 7.30
C SER A 252 -6.45 4.86 7.80
N PRO A 253 -6.74 5.87 6.97
CA PRO A 253 -7.37 7.09 7.46
C PRO A 253 -8.74 6.87 8.11
N ILE A 254 -9.52 5.89 7.61
CA ILE A 254 -10.84 5.56 8.16
C ILE A 254 -10.69 4.94 9.55
N ARG A 255 -9.81 3.95 9.68
CA ARG A 255 -9.65 3.16 10.91
C ARG A 255 -8.84 3.82 12.01
N LYS A 256 -7.85 4.66 11.66
CA LYS A 256 -6.88 5.20 12.61
C LYS A 256 -7.03 6.70 12.84
N HIS A 257 -7.72 7.40 11.94
CA HIS A 257 -7.72 8.85 11.88
C HIS A 257 -9.11 9.42 11.69
N ASP A 258 -10.14 8.64 12.00
CA ASP A 258 -11.53 9.07 12.00
C ASP A 258 -12.05 9.60 10.66
N ALA A 259 -11.45 9.24 9.53
CA ALA A 259 -12.05 9.57 8.25
C ALA A 259 -13.43 8.89 8.13
N LEU A 260 -14.43 9.64 7.68
CA LEU A 260 -15.83 9.24 7.67
C LEU A 260 -16.11 7.96 6.87
N PHE A 261 -15.66 7.88 5.61
CA PHE A 261 -16.13 6.85 4.68
C PHE A 261 -15.07 6.46 3.66
N GLY A 262 -15.14 5.23 3.15
CA GLY A 262 -14.41 4.83 1.96
C GLY A 262 -14.84 3.45 1.45
N ILE A 263 -14.51 3.17 0.19
CA ILE A 263 -14.52 1.83 -0.38
C ILE A 263 -13.06 1.44 -0.64
N VAL A 264 -12.59 0.38 0.02
CA VAL A 264 -11.17 0.06 0.09
C VAL A 264 -10.91 -1.42 -0.13
N SER A 265 -9.74 -1.73 -0.66
CA SER A 265 -9.16 -3.07 -0.58
C SER A 265 -8.43 -3.21 0.75
N ARG A 266 -8.81 -4.19 1.57
CA ARG A 266 -8.13 -4.41 2.86
C ARG A 266 -6.68 -4.80 2.62
N TYR A 267 -5.74 -4.12 3.28
CA TYR A 267 -4.30 -4.32 3.02
C TYR A 267 -3.88 -5.77 3.28
N TYR A 268 -4.43 -6.39 4.33
CA TYR A 268 -4.21 -7.80 4.63
C TYR A 268 -4.55 -8.72 3.46
N ASN A 269 -5.72 -8.51 2.83
CA ASN A 269 -6.16 -9.31 1.69
C ASN A 269 -5.28 -9.08 0.46
N VAL A 270 -4.82 -7.83 0.25
CA VAL A 270 -3.86 -7.52 -0.82
C VAL A 270 -2.56 -8.31 -0.59
N GLY A 271 -2.09 -8.32 0.66
CA GLY A 271 -0.95 -9.11 1.11
C GLY A 271 -1.08 -10.60 0.82
N GLN A 272 -2.21 -11.20 1.23
CA GLN A 272 -2.48 -12.60 0.96
C GLN A 272 -2.50 -12.91 -0.54
N PHE A 273 -3.05 -12.01 -1.35
CA PHE A 273 -3.09 -12.19 -2.79
C PHE A 273 -1.70 -12.09 -3.43
N ALA A 274 -0.87 -11.14 -2.97
CA ALA A 274 0.53 -11.09 -3.35
C ALA A 274 1.28 -12.36 -2.91
N GLY A 275 0.94 -12.92 -1.74
CA GLY A 275 1.47 -14.19 -1.24
C GLY A 275 1.11 -15.37 -2.16
N HIS A 276 -0.11 -15.41 -2.67
CA HIS A 276 -0.54 -16.41 -3.65
C HIS A 276 0.25 -16.30 -4.97
N LYS A 277 0.49 -15.08 -5.45
CA LYS A 277 1.33 -14.86 -6.63
C LYS A 277 2.79 -15.28 -6.39
N ALA A 278 3.32 -15.01 -5.19
CA ALA A 278 4.65 -15.46 -4.81
C ALA A 278 4.76 -16.99 -4.72
N GLU A 279 3.74 -17.68 -4.18
CA GLU A 279 3.66 -19.15 -4.16
C GLU A 279 3.73 -19.73 -5.57
N GLN A 280 2.97 -19.17 -6.52
CA GLN A 280 2.96 -19.60 -7.93
C GLN A 280 4.35 -19.54 -8.57
N ILE A 281 5.14 -18.51 -8.22
CA ILE A 281 6.49 -18.30 -8.73
C ILE A 281 7.51 -19.20 -7.99
N LEU A 282 7.51 -19.17 -6.65
CA LEU A 282 8.47 -19.90 -5.82
C LEU A 282 8.34 -21.42 -5.90
N SER A 283 7.16 -21.92 -6.26
CA SER A 283 6.94 -23.35 -6.57
C SER A 283 7.46 -23.78 -7.95
N GLY A 284 7.91 -22.83 -8.78
CA GLY A 284 8.34 -23.10 -10.15
C GLY A 284 7.21 -23.41 -11.12
N LYS A 285 5.94 -23.22 -10.71
CA LYS A 285 4.78 -23.51 -11.56
C LYS A 285 4.62 -22.49 -12.69
N TYR A 286 4.99 -21.24 -12.44
CA TYR A 286 4.84 -20.13 -13.36
C TYR A 286 6.07 -19.22 -13.30
N ILE A 287 6.42 -18.63 -14.44
CA ILE A 287 7.33 -17.47 -14.45
C ILE A 287 6.54 -16.19 -14.16
N PRO A 288 7.18 -15.09 -13.73
CA PRO A 288 6.47 -13.88 -13.33
C PRO A 288 5.56 -13.28 -14.42
N SER A 289 5.93 -13.39 -15.70
CA SER A 289 5.12 -12.92 -16.82
C SER A 289 3.82 -13.71 -17.01
N ASP A 290 3.79 -14.99 -16.65
CA ASP A 290 2.56 -15.81 -16.72
C ASP A 290 1.53 -15.39 -15.65
N VAL A 291 2.00 -14.75 -14.58
CA VAL A 291 1.15 -14.31 -13.47
C VAL A 291 0.67 -12.88 -13.73
N PRO A 292 -0.64 -12.64 -13.90
CA PRO A 292 -1.14 -11.32 -14.27
C PRO A 292 -0.91 -10.28 -13.17
N ILE A 293 -0.69 -9.02 -13.55
CA ILE A 293 -0.87 -7.89 -12.62
C ILE A 293 -2.35 -7.60 -12.57
N GLU A 294 -2.93 -7.66 -11.37
CA GLU A 294 -4.37 -7.47 -11.21
C GLU A 294 -4.69 -6.79 -9.88
N PRO A 295 -5.76 -5.98 -9.84
CA PRO A 295 -6.27 -5.48 -8.58
C PRO A 295 -7.03 -6.57 -7.82
N LEU A 296 -7.28 -6.34 -6.52
CA LEU A 296 -8.35 -7.09 -5.86
C LEU A 296 -9.71 -6.74 -6.50
N THR A 297 -10.59 -7.74 -6.58
CA THR A 297 -11.97 -7.59 -7.09
C THR A 297 -13.00 -7.46 -5.98
N GLN A 298 -12.61 -7.77 -4.74
CA GLN A 298 -13.45 -7.63 -3.56
C GLN A 298 -13.06 -6.39 -2.77
N TYR A 299 -14.02 -5.49 -2.61
CA TYR A 299 -13.87 -4.24 -1.88
C TYR A 299 -14.72 -4.24 -0.63
N SER A 300 -14.31 -3.47 0.38
CA SER A 300 -15.05 -3.27 1.60
C SER A 300 -15.46 -1.80 1.71
N TYR A 301 -16.76 -1.57 1.89
CA TYR A 301 -17.25 -0.28 2.35
C TYR A 301 -17.00 -0.17 3.85
N ILE A 302 -16.42 0.93 4.31
CA ILE A 302 -16.18 1.19 5.73
C ILE A 302 -16.74 2.56 6.06
N VAL A 303 -17.57 2.64 7.10
CA VAL A 303 -18.11 3.89 7.65
C VAL A 303 -17.68 4.02 9.10
N ASN A 304 -17.03 5.14 9.43
CA ASN A 304 -16.77 5.52 10.80
C ASN A 304 -17.98 6.26 11.38
N VAL A 305 -18.75 5.60 12.25
CA VAL A 305 -19.96 6.18 12.86
C VAL A 305 -19.63 7.24 13.90
N GLY A 306 -18.44 7.21 14.49
CA GLY A 306 -17.95 8.28 15.37
C GLY A 306 -17.76 9.57 14.58
N ALA A 307 -17.11 9.50 13.43
CA ALA A 307 -16.97 10.62 12.49
C ALA A 307 -18.34 11.14 12.00
N ALA A 308 -19.26 10.22 11.68
CA ALA A 308 -20.62 10.60 11.26
C ALA A 308 -21.35 11.41 12.33
N ARG A 309 -21.20 11.04 13.61
CA ARG A 309 -21.74 11.79 14.76
C ARG A 309 -21.09 13.17 14.88
N THR A 310 -19.76 13.25 14.81
CA THR A 310 -19.01 14.51 14.89
C THR A 310 -19.47 15.50 13.81
N LEU A 311 -19.68 15.01 12.59
CA LEU A 311 -20.11 15.83 11.45
C LEU A 311 -21.63 16.11 11.45
N ASN A 312 -22.41 15.47 12.32
CA ASN A 312 -23.87 15.39 12.22
C ASN A 312 -24.32 15.01 10.79
N TYR A 313 -23.60 14.07 10.18
CA TYR A 313 -23.77 13.65 8.79
C TYR A 313 -23.60 12.14 8.68
N TYR A 314 -24.68 11.45 8.35
CA TYR A 314 -24.69 10.01 8.16
C TYR A 314 -24.79 9.67 6.67
N PRO A 315 -23.93 8.78 6.14
CA PRO A 315 -24.16 8.18 4.84
C PRO A 315 -25.55 7.52 4.75
N PRO A 316 -26.19 7.47 3.57
CA PRO A 316 -27.51 6.87 3.44
C PRO A 316 -27.58 5.42 3.91
N VAL A 317 -28.77 4.99 4.35
CA VAL A 317 -29.02 3.63 4.87
C VAL A 317 -28.59 2.54 3.88
N SER A 318 -28.70 2.79 2.57
CA SER A 318 -28.22 1.87 1.53
C SER A 318 -26.72 1.58 1.62
N ILE A 319 -25.90 2.59 1.95
CA ILE A 319 -24.46 2.43 2.17
C ILE A 319 -24.21 1.77 3.52
N LEU A 320 -24.88 2.24 4.58
CA LEU A 320 -24.68 1.71 5.94
C LEU A 320 -24.92 0.20 6.03
N LYS A 321 -25.93 -0.31 5.32
CA LYS A 321 -26.28 -1.75 5.31
C LYS A 321 -25.21 -2.65 4.71
N ILE A 322 -24.39 -2.14 3.79
CA ILE A 322 -23.33 -2.90 3.11
C ILE A 322 -21.93 -2.56 3.65
N SER A 323 -21.85 -1.67 4.64
CA SER A 323 -20.60 -1.19 5.20
C SER A 323 -20.24 -1.94 6.48
N GLU A 324 -18.95 -2.14 6.68
CA GLU A 324 -18.40 -2.34 8.00
C GLU A 324 -18.51 -1.03 8.79
N LEU A 325 -19.19 -1.05 9.93
CA LEU A 325 -19.35 0.11 10.79
C LEU A 325 -18.29 0.08 11.90
N ILE A 326 -17.52 1.16 12.04
CA ILE A 326 -16.46 1.31 13.04
C ILE A 326 -16.61 2.61 13.83
N GLY A 327 -15.80 2.82 14.87
CA GLY A 327 -15.77 4.09 15.61
C GLY A 327 -16.99 4.32 16.52
N GLY A 328 -17.80 3.27 16.73
CA GLY A 328 -18.85 3.22 17.74
C GLY A 328 -18.37 2.37 18.91
N ASN A 329 -17.64 2.93 19.86
CA ASN A 329 -17.56 2.29 21.16
C ASN A 329 -18.81 2.72 21.96
N GLU A 330 -19.52 1.71 22.47
CA GLU A 330 -20.76 1.69 23.29
C GLU A 330 -21.97 1.05 22.59
N TRP A 331 -21.90 -0.26 22.36
CA TRP A 331 -22.86 -1.14 23.05
C TRP A 331 -22.06 -1.77 24.20
N SER A 332 -22.00 -1.08 25.34
CA SER A 332 -21.67 -1.72 26.61
C SER A 332 -22.90 -2.55 27.01
N GLU A 333 -22.82 -3.87 26.82
CA GLU A 333 -23.56 -4.80 27.66
C GLU A 333 -22.62 -5.37 28.73
#